data_AF-A0A3N4IWP3-F1
#
_entry.id   AF-A0A3N4IWP3-F1
#
_cell.length_a   1.000
_cell.length_b   1.000
_cell.length_c   1.000
_cell.angle_alpha   90.00
_cell.angle_beta   90.00
_cell.angle_gamma   90.00
#
_symmetry.space_group_name_H-M   'P 1'
#
loop_
_entity.id
_entity.type
_entity.pdbx_description
1 polymer ?
#
loop_
_entity_poly.entity_id
_entity_poly.type
_entity_poly.pdbx_seq_one_letter_code
_entity_poly.pdbx_strand_id
1 'polypeptide(L)'
;MAQNNDAIGPSTSPKQTSRFFALTPEIRLEIYYHCTVLDLLILTHTCRAIYFDINTRENLLLSSAGYDNYTHRVKRISKKHLAAATYAGIMDSLCIPMIAYKDKLDFGGKLLCDREKRDSGVHVYNKVYGVRLDAALSKKGWRCCFQCHQVKRIEDYPNMMNKRHQIRSIYCDRCFNRFWLLDPDYKEDVDLW
;
A
#
# COMPACT_ATOMS: atom_id res chain seq x y z
N MET A 1 12.73 -7.21 -64.44
CA MET A 1 12.26 -6.55 -63.21
C MET A 1 12.09 -7.62 -62.15
N ALA A 2 13.12 -7.85 -61.33
CA ALA A 2 13.06 -8.78 -60.21
C ALA A 2 13.10 -7.95 -58.93
N GLN A 3 12.06 -8.06 -58.11
CA GLN A 3 11.94 -7.36 -56.83
C GLN A 3 12.67 -8.16 -55.76
N ASN A 4 13.80 -7.64 -55.28
CA ASN A 4 14.48 -8.11 -54.07
C ASN A 4 13.64 -7.69 -52.85
N ASN A 5 12.92 -8.64 -52.28
CA ASN A 5 12.34 -8.52 -50.95
C ASN A 5 13.41 -8.96 -49.93
N ASP A 6 14.30 -8.05 -49.57
CA ASP A 6 15.24 -8.27 -48.47
C ASP A 6 14.47 -8.30 -47.16
N ALA A 7 14.30 -9.51 -46.63
CA ALA A 7 13.63 -9.77 -45.37
C ALA A 7 14.42 -9.12 -44.22
N ILE A 8 13.88 -8.03 -43.67
CA ILE A 8 14.33 -7.42 -42.42
C ILE A 8 14.06 -8.43 -41.29
N GLY A 9 15.06 -9.23 -40.98
CA GLY A 9 15.01 -10.17 -39.85
C GLY A 9 14.78 -9.41 -38.54
N PRO A 10 13.99 -9.96 -37.59
CA PRO A 10 13.72 -9.31 -36.32
C PRO A 10 15.04 -9.10 -35.56
N SER A 11 15.47 -7.84 -35.42
CA SER A 11 16.66 -7.53 -34.63
C SER A 11 16.37 -7.86 -33.16
N THR A 12 16.95 -8.95 -32.66
CA THR A 12 16.85 -9.34 -31.25
C THR A 12 17.78 -8.47 -30.42
N SER A 13 17.34 -7.25 -30.09
CA SER A 13 18.05 -6.44 -29.11
C SER A 13 18.16 -7.23 -27.80
N PRO A 14 19.37 -7.40 -27.23
CA PRO A 14 19.55 -8.16 -26.01
C PRO A 14 18.65 -7.59 -24.91
N LYS A 15 17.80 -8.44 -24.33
CA LYS A 15 16.91 -8.05 -23.23
C LYS A 15 17.79 -7.65 -22.04
N GLN A 16 17.83 -6.37 -21.73
CA GLN A 16 18.57 -5.86 -20.59
C GLN A 16 17.98 -6.46 -19.30
N THR A 17 18.71 -7.39 -18.69
CA THR A 17 18.34 -7.94 -17.39
C THR A 17 18.68 -6.91 -16.32
N SER A 18 17.77 -6.70 -15.35
CA SER A 18 18.05 -5.82 -14.22
C SER A 18 19.24 -6.35 -13.44
N ARG A 19 20.23 -5.48 -13.18
CA ARG A 19 21.41 -5.82 -12.36
C ARG A 19 21.05 -6.29 -10.97
N PHE A 20 19.87 -5.93 -10.47
CA PHE A 20 19.36 -6.40 -9.19
C PHE A 20 19.20 -7.93 -9.14
N PHE A 21 18.81 -8.57 -10.25
CA PHE A 21 18.69 -10.03 -10.32
C PHE A 21 20.02 -10.75 -10.58
N ALA A 22 21.11 -9.99 -10.81
CA ALA A 22 22.46 -10.54 -10.80
C ALA A 22 22.99 -10.73 -9.37
N LEU A 23 22.36 -10.11 -8.36
CA LEU A 23 22.67 -10.37 -6.96
C LEU A 23 22.20 -11.77 -6.57
N THR A 24 22.97 -12.44 -5.71
CA THR A 24 22.53 -13.74 -5.16
C THR A 24 21.27 -13.54 -4.31
N PRO A 25 20.42 -14.57 -4.16
CA PRO A 25 19.21 -14.48 -3.36
C PRO A 25 19.47 -13.96 -1.94
N GLU A 26 20.56 -14.38 -1.30
CA GLU A 26 20.92 -14.00 0.07
C GLU A 26 21.10 -12.48 0.21
N ILE A 27 21.79 -11.85 -0.75
CA ILE A 27 22.00 -10.40 -0.75
C ILE A 27 20.68 -9.66 -0.99
N ARG A 28 19.83 -10.16 -1.89
CA ARG A 28 18.50 -9.55 -2.10
C ARG A 28 17.66 -9.61 -0.82
N LEU A 29 17.74 -10.72 -0.11
CA LEU A 29 16.99 -10.95 1.12
C LEU A 29 17.52 -10.09 2.26
N GLU A 30 18.83 -9.90 2.37
CA GLU A 30 19.42 -8.92 3.29
C GLU A 30 18.86 -7.51 3.02
N ILE A 31 18.77 -7.08 1.75
CA ILE A 31 18.16 -5.79 1.40
C ILE A 31 16.71 -5.70 1.90
N TYR A 32 15.92 -6.76 1.70
CA TYR A 32 14.53 -6.81 2.16
C TYR A 32 14.41 -6.81 3.70
N TYR A 33 15.39 -7.31 4.45
CA TYR A 33 15.40 -7.22 5.92
C TYR A 33 15.48 -5.78 6.43
N HIS A 34 16.03 -4.86 5.64
CA HIS A 34 16.10 -3.43 5.96
C HIS A 34 14.86 -2.65 5.48
N CYS A 35 13.89 -3.32 4.85
CA CYS A 35 12.67 -2.70 4.36
C CYS A 35 11.56 -2.69 5.43
N THR A 36 10.75 -1.63 5.44
CA THR A 36 9.50 -1.61 6.21
C THR A 36 8.46 -2.55 5.59
N VAL A 37 7.39 -2.88 6.30
CA VAL A 37 6.29 -3.68 5.74
C VAL A 37 5.68 -3.02 4.49
N LEU A 38 5.61 -1.68 4.45
CA LEU A 38 5.19 -0.95 3.25
C LEU A 38 6.17 -1.14 2.10
N ASP A 39 7.47 -0.99 2.34
CA ASP A 39 8.49 -1.15 1.30
C ASP A 39 8.43 -2.56 0.72
N LEU A 40 8.28 -3.57 1.57
CA LEU A 40 8.07 -4.96 1.16
C LEU A 40 6.80 -5.11 0.32
N LEU A 41 5.68 -4.51 0.73
CA LEU A 41 4.47 -4.50 -0.08
C LEU A 41 4.75 -3.91 -1.47
N ILE A 42 5.33 -2.72 -1.56
CA ILE A 42 5.64 -2.07 -2.83
C ILE A 42 6.54 -2.97 -3.69
N LEU A 43 7.58 -3.54 -3.09
CA LEU A 43 8.50 -4.46 -3.74
C LEU A 43 7.78 -5.68 -4.31
N THR A 44 6.78 -6.25 -3.62
CA THR A 44 6.00 -7.38 -4.16
C THR A 44 5.26 -7.05 -5.47
N HIS A 45 5.03 -5.78 -5.80
CA HIS A 45 4.38 -5.37 -7.05
C HIS A 45 5.36 -5.05 -8.19
N THR A 46 6.66 -5.02 -7.93
CA THR A 46 7.66 -4.64 -8.95
C THR A 46 7.92 -5.77 -9.96
N CYS A 47 8.05 -7.01 -9.48
CA CYS A 47 8.18 -8.19 -10.34
C CYS A 47 7.86 -9.50 -9.60
N ARG A 48 7.69 -10.58 -10.37
CA ARG A 48 7.36 -11.92 -9.84
C ARG A 48 8.48 -12.55 -9.00
N ALA A 49 9.74 -12.27 -9.32
CA ALA A 49 10.87 -12.81 -8.56
C ALA A 49 10.92 -12.23 -7.15
N ILE A 50 10.82 -10.90 -7.02
CA ILE A 50 10.76 -10.21 -5.73
C ILE A 50 9.53 -10.64 -4.94
N TYR A 51 8.37 -10.73 -5.59
CA TYR A 51 7.16 -11.28 -4.99
C TYR A 51 7.40 -12.66 -4.37
N PHE A 52 8.06 -13.56 -5.10
CA PHE A 52 8.33 -14.92 -4.63
C PHE A 52 9.34 -14.93 -3.49
N ASP A 53 10.44 -14.18 -3.60
CA ASP A 53 11.46 -14.07 -2.56
C ASP A 53 10.86 -13.59 -1.23
N ILE A 54 9.94 -12.61 -1.28
CA ILE A 54 9.26 -12.06 -0.08
C ILE A 54 8.22 -13.06 0.47
N ASN A 55 7.33 -13.58 -0.38
CA ASN A 55 6.20 -14.40 0.08
C ASN A 55 6.59 -15.85 0.47
N THR A 56 7.80 -16.32 0.14
CA THR A 56 8.29 -17.65 0.56
C THR A 56 9.01 -17.64 1.89
N ARG A 57 9.30 -16.47 2.47
CA ARG A 57 10.06 -16.36 3.73
C ARG A 57 9.26 -15.65 4.81
N GLU A 58 8.52 -16.43 5.58
CA GLU A 58 7.73 -15.93 6.70
C GLU A 58 8.57 -15.09 7.67
N ASN A 59 9.78 -15.54 8.04
CA ASN A 59 10.68 -14.84 8.97
C ASN A 59 11.02 -13.41 8.57
N LEU A 60 11.03 -13.11 7.26
CA LEU A 60 11.30 -11.77 6.76
C LEU A 60 10.18 -10.80 7.16
N LEU A 61 8.93 -11.26 7.05
CA LEU A 61 7.78 -10.52 7.55
C LEU A 61 7.78 -10.47 9.08
N LEU A 62 8.11 -11.58 9.77
CA LEU A 62 8.12 -11.63 11.24
C LEU A 62 9.09 -10.63 11.88
N SER A 63 10.22 -10.39 11.22
CA SER A 63 11.31 -9.54 11.71
C SER A 63 11.21 -8.09 11.25
N SER A 64 10.36 -7.81 10.25
CA SER A 64 10.20 -6.46 9.72
C SER A 64 9.68 -5.49 10.78
N ALA A 65 10.22 -4.27 10.76
CA ALA A 65 9.79 -3.21 11.67
C ALA A 65 8.28 -2.97 11.52
N GLY A 66 7.54 -3.11 12.63
CA GLY A 66 6.08 -2.98 12.66
C GLY A 66 5.32 -4.31 12.81
N TYR A 67 5.97 -5.47 12.64
CA TYR A 67 5.30 -6.78 12.70
C TYR A 67 4.72 -7.16 14.07
N ASP A 68 5.41 -6.89 15.18
CA ASP A 68 4.90 -7.26 16.51
C ASP A 68 3.56 -6.59 16.86
N ASN A 69 3.30 -5.41 16.30
CA ASN A 69 2.02 -4.73 16.45
C ASN A 69 0.86 -5.53 15.83
N TYR A 70 1.13 -6.34 14.81
CA TYR A 70 0.18 -7.23 14.14
C TYR A 70 -0.15 -8.46 14.98
N THR A 71 0.85 -9.22 15.45
CA THR A 71 0.64 -10.51 16.15
C THR A 71 -0.16 -10.38 17.45
N HIS A 72 0.06 -9.31 18.21
CA HIS A 72 -0.64 -9.07 19.47
C HIS A 72 -2.16 -8.88 19.32
N ARG A 73 -2.66 -8.52 18.13
CA ARG A 73 -4.08 -8.25 17.88
C ARG A 73 -4.76 -9.29 17.00
N VAL A 74 -4.03 -10.01 16.14
CA VAL A 74 -4.58 -11.17 15.42
C VAL A 74 -5.12 -12.22 16.40
N LYS A 75 -4.56 -12.36 17.60
CA LYS A 75 -5.14 -13.21 18.66
C LYS A 75 -6.61 -12.86 19.02
N ARG A 76 -7.09 -11.65 18.68
CA ARG A 76 -8.50 -11.21 18.85
C ARG A 76 -9.36 -11.43 17.59
N ILE A 77 -8.75 -11.49 16.41
CA ILE A 77 -9.45 -11.80 15.16
C ILE A 77 -9.46 -13.33 15.06
N SER A 78 -10.64 -13.92 15.19
CA SER A 78 -10.87 -15.38 15.12
C SER A 78 -9.89 -16.08 14.15
N LYS A 79 -9.23 -17.16 14.62
CA LYS A 79 -8.30 -18.02 13.85
C LYS A 79 -8.81 -18.40 12.45
N LYS A 80 -10.13 -18.33 12.23
CA LYS A 80 -10.80 -18.56 10.94
C LYS A 80 -10.34 -17.63 9.80
N HIS A 81 -9.91 -16.40 10.09
CA HIS A 81 -9.50 -15.45 9.02
C HIS A 81 -8.10 -15.68 8.48
N LEU A 82 -7.13 -16.13 9.29
CA LEU A 82 -5.78 -16.42 8.82
C LEU A 82 -5.75 -17.67 7.94
N ALA A 83 -6.46 -18.72 8.37
CA ALA A 83 -6.52 -20.00 7.63
C ALA A 83 -7.22 -19.86 6.27
N ALA A 84 -8.20 -18.95 6.15
CA ALA A 84 -8.88 -18.70 4.88
C ALA A 84 -8.00 -17.98 3.84
N ALA A 85 -7.05 -17.15 4.28
CA ALA A 85 -6.11 -16.47 3.39
C ALA A 85 -5.05 -17.42 2.81
N THR A 86 -4.73 -18.51 3.52
CA THR A 86 -3.72 -19.49 3.09
C THR A 86 -4.26 -20.53 2.10
N TYR A 87 -5.57 -20.81 2.09
CA TYR A 87 -6.14 -21.98 1.40
C TYR A 87 -6.86 -21.70 0.06
N ALA A 88 -7.11 -20.44 -0.32
CA ALA A 88 -7.96 -20.15 -1.49
C ALA A 88 -7.24 -20.15 -2.85
N GLY A 89 -5.93 -20.44 -2.93
CA GLY A 89 -5.19 -20.47 -4.20
C GLY A 89 -5.02 -19.10 -4.89
N ILE A 90 -5.74 -18.10 -4.43
CA ILE A 90 -5.49 -16.68 -4.67
C ILE A 90 -4.45 -16.30 -3.63
N MET A 91 -3.17 -16.26 -4.03
CA MET A 91 -2.16 -15.61 -3.20
C MET A 91 -2.46 -14.11 -3.19
N ASP A 92 -3.47 -13.70 -2.43
CA ASP A 92 -3.59 -12.31 -2.00
C ASP A 92 -2.30 -12.01 -1.24
N SER A 93 -1.48 -11.11 -1.79
CA SER A 93 -0.19 -10.71 -1.21
C SER A 93 -0.34 -10.60 0.30
N LEU A 94 0.38 -11.45 1.05
CA LEU A 94 0.32 -11.55 2.52
C LEU A 94 0.50 -10.17 3.18
N CYS A 95 1.18 -9.27 2.47
CA CYS A 95 1.49 -7.93 2.91
C CYS A 95 0.25 -7.03 3.11
N ILE A 96 -0.81 -7.15 2.29
CA ILE A 96 -1.93 -6.19 2.36
C ILE A 96 -2.80 -6.39 3.62
N PRO A 97 -3.27 -7.61 3.96
CA PRO A 97 -3.99 -7.86 5.22
C PRO A 97 -3.14 -7.64 6.48
N MET A 98 -1.81 -7.63 6.35
CA MET A 98 -0.91 -7.32 7.45
C MET A 98 -0.79 -5.81 7.71
N ILE A 99 -0.73 -4.98 6.66
CA ILE A 99 -0.66 -3.52 6.75
C ILE A 99 -1.98 -2.90 7.23
N ALA A 100 -3.08 -3.46 6.73
CA ALA A 100 -4.48 -3.22 7.04
C ALA A 100 -4.90 -2.84 8.47
N TYR A 101 -4.15 -3.29 9.48
CA TYR A 101 -4.62 -3.27 10.87
C TYR A 101 -3.60 -2.63 11.82
N LYS A 102 -3.03 -1.52 11.36
CA LYS A 102 -2.28 -0.48 12.10
C LYS A 102 -0.77 -0.48 11.91
N ASP A 103 -0.29 -0.95 10.76
CA ASP A 103 0.98 -0.39 10.33
C ASP A 103 0.78 1.12 10.12
N LYS A 104 1.73 1.90 10.61
CA LYS A 104 1.79 3.32 10.35
C LYS A 104 2.86 3.48 9.30
N LEU A 105 2.54 4.11 8.19
CA LEU A 105 3.58 4.50 7.26
C LEU A 105 4.54 5.43 8.01
N ASP A 106 5.73 4.91 8.30
CA ASP A 106 6.69 5.60 9.13
C ASP A 106 7.19 6.80 8.33
N PHE A 107 6.86 7.98 8.84
CA PHE A 107 7.26 9.26 8.27
C PHE A 107 8.14 9.87 9.33
N GLY A 108 9.45 9.82 9.11
CA GLY A 108 10.49 10.13 10.10
C GLY A 108 10.30 11.44 10.86
N GLY A 109 9.42 11.43 11.86
CA GLY A 109 9.16 12.43 12.89
C GLY A 109 8.74 13.84 12.47
N LYS A 110 8.85 14.23 11.20
CA LYS A 110 8.67 15.64 10.81
C LYS A 110 7.23 15.94 10.41
N LEU A 111 6.62 16.91 11.09
CA LEU A 111 5.39 17.57 10.67
C LEU A 111 5.66 18.24 9.31
N LEU A 112 5.22 17.61 8.23
CA LEU A 112 5.44 18.07 6.87
C LEU A 112 4.58 19.30 6.56
N CYS A 113 5.17 20.31 5.91
CA CYS A 113 4.45 21.44 5.34
C CYS A 113 3.54 20.99 4.18
N ASP A 114 2.54 21.79 3.79
CA ASP A 114 1.51 21.38 2.80
C ASP A 114 2.05 20.89 1.44
N ARG A 115 3.24 21.34 1.04
CA ARG A 115 3.87 20.92 -0.22
C ARG A 115 4.48 19.53 -0.14
N GLU A 116 5.05 19.15 1.00
CA GLU A 116 5.66 17.84 1.26
C GLU A 116 4.61 16.73 1.44
N LYS A 117 3.35 17.09 1.72
CA LYS A 117 2.24 16.11 1.84
C LYS A 117 1.96 15.35 0.54
N ARG A 118 2.24 15.94 -0.63
CA ARG A 118 1.95 15.33 -1.94
C ARG A 118 2.87 14.15 -2.28
N ASP A 119 4.09 14.18 -1.76
CA ASP A 119 5.07 13.11 -1.98
C ASP A 119 5.16 12.15 -0.79
N SER A 120 4.20 12.24 0.14
CA SER A 120 4.14 11.29 1.24
C SER A 120 3.85 9.87 0.72
N GLY A 121 4.46 8.86 1.34
CA GLY A 121 4.14 7.45 1.12
C GLY A 121 2.66 7.16 1.41
N VAL A 122 1.99 7.96 2.24
CA VAL A 122 0.53 7.94 2.41
C VAL A 122 -0.20 8.32 1.13
N HIS A 123 0.24 9.39 0.45
CA HIS A 123 -0.33 9.80 -0.83
C HIS A 123 -0.10 8.75 -1.91
N VAL A 124 1.14 8.24 -2.05
CA VAL A 124 1.48 7.17 -2.99
C VAL A 124 0.66 5.91 -2.70
N TYR A 125 0.57 5.49 -1.43
CA TYR A 125 -0.23 4.35 -1.02
C TYR A 125 -1.70 4.52 -1.41
N ASN A 126 -2.31 5.65 -1.06
CA ASN A 126 -3.71 5.91 -1.39
C ASN A 126 -3.96 6.05 -2.89
N LYS A 127 -2.97 6.50 -3.66
CA LYS A 127 -3.04 6.56 -5.11
C LYS A 127 -3.00 5.17 -5.76
N VAL A 128 -2.16 4.27 -5.22
CA VAL A 128 -1.94 2.92 -5.77
C VAL A 128 -3.00 1.93 -5.28
N TYR A 129 -3.29 1.93 -3.98
CA TYR A 129 -4.15 0.95 -3.29
C TYR A 129 -5.50 1.51 -2.83
N GLY A 130 -5.64 2.84 -2.81
CA GLY A 130 -6.89 3.47 -2.44
C GLY A 130 -7.99 3.24 -3.48
N VAL A 131 -9.24 3.39 -3.06
CA VAL A 131 -10.38 3.33 -3.99
C VAL A 131 -10.29 4.47 -4.99
N ARG A 132 -10.17 4.12 -6.27
CA ARG A 132 -10.39 5.06 -7.38
C ARG A 132 -11.81 5.61 -7.29
N LEU A 133 -11.97 6.91 -7.51
CA LEU A 133 -13.26 7.62 -7.41
C LEU A 133 -14.33 6.97 -8.29
N ASP A 134 -13.90 6.46 -9.44
CA ASP A 134 -14.69 5.78 -10.47
C ASP A 134 -15.26 4.43 -9.99
N ALA A 135 -14.66 3.83 -8.95
CA ALA A 135 -15.14 2.61 -8.30
C ALA A 135 -16.07 2.92 -7.11
N ALA A 136 -16.90 3.96 -7.22
CA ALA A 136 -17.77 4.48 -6.17
C ALA A 136 -18.68 3.41 -5.50
N LEU A 137 -18.90 2.27 -6.17
CA LEU A 137 -19.70 1.15 -5.68
C LEU A 137 -18.91 0.08 -4.90
N SER A 138 -17.57 0.07 -4.99
CA SER A 138 -16.75 -0.88 -4.25
C SER A 138 -16.63 -0.45 -2.79
N LYS A 139 -17.34 -1.14 -1.88
CA LYS A 139 -17.07 -1.10 -0.44
C LYS A 139 -15.77 -1.81 -0.04
N LYS A 140 -15.07 -2.42 -1.01
CA LYS A 140 -13.87 -3.23 -0.81
C LYS A 140 -12.61 -2.45 -1.17
N GLY A 141 -11.57 -2.61 -0.37
CA GLY A 141 -10.23 -2.06 -0.59
C GLY A 141 -9.60 -1.51 0.68
N TRP A 142 -8.56 -0.70 0.51
CA TRP A 142 -7.73 -0.20 1.60
C TRP A 142 -7.54 1.31 1.51
N ARG A 143 -7.25 1.95 2.64
CA ARG A 143 -6.97 3.38 2.70
C ARG A 143 -6.08 3.71 3.89
N CYS A 144 -5.12 4.61 3.69
CA CYS A 144 -4.20 5.13 4.69
C CYS A 144 -4.63 6.53 5.17
N CYS A 145 -4.66 6.73 6.49
CA CYS A 145 -5.03 8.01 7.11
C CYS A 145 -3.90 9.04 6.99
N PHE A 146 -4.18 10.25 6.50
CA PHE A 146 -3.16 11.30 6.36
C PHE A 146 -2.59 11.84 7.68
N GLN A 147 -3.26 11.62 8.81
CA GLN A 147 -2.83 12.15 10.11
C GLN A 147 -2.10 11.12 10.97
N CYS A 148 -2.64 9.91 11.09
CA CYS A 148 -2.02 8.86 11.91
C CYS A 148 -1.32 7.78 11.11
N HIS A 149 -1.35 7.89 9.78
CA HIS A 149 -0.73 6.98 8.81
C HIS A 149 -1.20 5.53 8.91
N GLN A 150 -2.31 5.29 9.62
CA GLN A 150 -2.88 3.96 9.74
C GLN A 150 -3.59 3.58 8.45
N VAL A 151 -3.23 2.42 7.91
CA VAL A 151 -4.02 1.76 6.88
C VAL A 151 -5.19 1.03 7.54
N LYS A 152 -6.38 1.12 6.93
CA LYS A 152 -7.58 0.36 7.29
C LYS A 152 -8.38 -0.01 6.04
N ARG A 153 -9.39 -0.88 6.19
CA ARG A 153 -10.38 -1.08 5.14
C ARG A 153 -11.22 0.17 4.98
N ILE A 154 -11.71 0.45 3.77
CA ILE A 154 -12.59 1.61 3.54
C ILE A 154 -13.86 1.55 4.39
N GLU A 155 -14.40 0.36 4.63
CA GLU A 155 -15.58 0.18 5.49
C GLU A 155 -15.33 0.56 6.96
N ASP A 156 -14.07 0.61 7.39
CA ASP A 156 -13.66 1.07 8.73
C ASP A 156 -13.38 2.59 8.78
N TYR A 157 -13.56 3.32 7.67
CA TYR A 157 -13.52 4.77 7.65
C TYR A 157 -14.94 5.33 7.83
N PRO A 158 -15.08 6.50 8.47
CA PRO A 158 -16.40 7.10 8.64
C PRO A 158 -16.99 7.34 7.26
N ASN A 159 -18.24 6.88 7.08
CA ASN A 159 -18.94 6.93 5.81
C ASN A 159 -19.44 8.36 5.54
N MET A 160 -18.50 9.29 5.36
CA MET A 160 -18.78 10.68 5.05
C MET A 160 -18.72 10.85 3.55
N MET A 161 -19.79 10.44 2.88
CA MET A 161 -20.11 11.01 1.58
C MET A 161 -20.65 12.41 1.84
N ASN A 162 -19.76 13.41 1.79
CA ASN A 162 -20.26 14.75 1.54
C ASN A 162 -20.82 14.75 0.11
N LYS A 163 -22.14 14.91 -0.04
CA LYS A 163 -22.82 14.76 -1.34
C LYS A 163 -22.36 15.79 -2.37
N ARG A 164 -21.76 16.91 -1.94
CA ARG A 164 -21.28 18.00 -2.81
C ARG A 164 -19.82 17.85 -3.21
N HIS A 165 -19.00 17.28 -2.34
CA HIS A 165 -17.59 17.03 -2.61
C HIS A 165 -17.34 15.54 -2.44
N GLN A 166 -17.18 14.78 -3.53
CA GLN A 166 -16.87 13.34 -3.51
C GLN A 166 -15.55 12.97 -2.80
N ILE A 167 -14.98 13.88 -2.01
CA ILE A 167 -13.81 13.70 -1.18
C ILE A 167 -14.21 12.82 0.01
N ARG A 168 -14.17 11.50 -0.20
CA ARG A 168 -14.22 10.53 0.89
C ARG A 168 -13.11 10.88 1.89
N SER A 169 -13.45 11.02 3.18
CA SER A 169 -12.51 11.39 4.25
C SER A 169 -11.17 10.66 4.10
N ILE A 170 -10.08 11.43 4.02
CA ILE A 170 -8.70 10.94 4.02
C ILE A 170 -8.20 10.67 5.46
N TYR A 171 -9.08 10.85 6.46
CA TYR A 171 -8.80 10.68 7.88
C TYR A 171 -9.65 9.58 8.49
N CYS A 172 -9.07 8.77 9.37
CA CYS A 172 -9.82 7.78 10.14
C CYS A 172 -10.66 8.45 11.26
N ASP A 173 -11.67 7.77 11.82
CA ASP A 173 -12.59 8.33 12.84
C ASP A 173 -11.88 9.08 13.97
N ARG A 174 -10.79 8.50 14.48
CA ARG A 174 -10.01 9.08 15.59
C ARG A 174 -9.34 10.40 15.21
N CYS A 175 -8.78 10.47 14.01
CA CYS A 175 -8.10 11.66 13.52
C CYS A 175 -9.09 12.72 13.07
N PHE A 176 -10.18 12.28 12.46
CA PHE A 176 -11.28 13.14 12.05
C PHE A 176 -11.86 13.90 13.25
N ASN A 177 -12.25 13.20 14.31
CA ASN A 177 -12.81 13.83 15.51
C ASN A 177 -11.84 14.80 16.20
N ARG A 178 -10.52 14.60 16.08
CA ARG A 178 -9.53 15.56 16.57
C ARG A 178 -9.37 16.78 15.68
N PHE A 179 -9.44 16.60 14.37
CA PHE A 179 -9.28 17.69 13.40
C PHE A 179 -10.39 18.74 13.58
N TRP A 180 -11.65 18.31 13.66
CA TRP A 180 -12.80 19.23 13.86
C TRP A 180 -12.81 19.96 15.20
N LEU A 181 -12.08 19.45 16.20
CA LEU A 181 -11.95 20.12 17.48
C LEU A 181 -10.87 21.21 17.48
N LEU A 182 -9.98 21.22 16.49
CA LEU A 182 -8.82 22.10 16.45
C LEU A 182 -8.96 23.24 15.44
N ASP A 183 -9.86 23.13 14.46
CA ASP A 183 -10.11 24.17 13.47
C ASP A 183 -11.63 24.37 13.27
N PRO A 184 -12.26 25.24 14.08
CA PRO A 184 -13.67 25.57 13.94
C PRO A 184 -13.96 26.43 12.69
N ASP A 185 -12.97 27.11 12.12
CA ASP A 185 -13.13 27.99 10.95
C ASP A 185 -13.16 27.19 9.65
N TYR A 186 -12.52 26.00 9.61
CA TYR A 186 -12.66 25.03 8.50
C TYR A 186 -14.12 24.57 8.28
N LYS A 187 -15.02 24.84 9.23
CA LYS A 187 -16.46 24.55 9.11
C LYS A 187 -17.16 25.48 8.11
N GLU A 188 -16.71 26.72 7.98
CA GLU A 188 -17.33 27.71 7.09
C GLU A 188 -16.86 27.58 5.64
N ASP A 189 -15.58 27.23 5.43
CA ASP A 189 -15.04 27.06 4.08
C ASP A 189 -15.52 25.78 3.38
N VAL A 190 -15.98 24.76 4.10
CA VAL A 190 -16.59 23.56 3.48
C VAL A 190 -18.03 23.83 3.00
N ASP A 191 -18.67 24.90 3.48
CA ASP A 191 -20.01 25.33 3.10
C ASP A 191 -20.02 26.35 1.94
N LEU A 192 -18.85 26.86 1.53
CA LEU A 192 -18.72 27.94 0.52
C LEU A 192 -18.24 27.48 -0.88
N TRP A 193 -18.12 26.18 -1.15
CA TRP A 193 -17.74 25.63 -2.47
C TRP A 193 -18.71 24.56 -2.98
#